data_AF-V4NPI9-F1
#
_entry.id   AF-V4NPI9-F1
#
_cell.length_a   1.000
_cell.length_b   1.000
_cell.length_c   1.000
_cell.angle_alpha   90.00
_cell.angle_beta   90.00
_cell.angle_gamma   90.00
#
_symmetry.space_group_name_H-M   'P 1'
#
loop_
_entity.id
_entity.type
_entity.pdbx_description
1 polymer ?
#
loop_
_entity_poly.entity_id
_entity_poly.type
_entity_poly.pdbx_seq_one_letter_code
_entity_poly.pdbx_strand_id
1 'polypeptide(L)' 'MNSAKYIGMNRGTGRTLTDIEHIRQSVADILITPQGSRPMRRAYGSLLSELLDQPQNDALRLQIMAACYSA' A
#
# COMPACT_ATOMS: atom_id res chain seq x y z
N MET A 1 1.52 -24.68 8.32
CA MET A 1 2.05 -23.43 7.73
C MET A 1 1.60 -23.41 6.28
N ASN A 2 0.94 -22.35 5.83
CA ASN A 2 0.33 -22.31 4.50
C ASN A 2 1.42 -22.23 3.41
N SER A 3 1.48 -23.19 2.49
CA SER A 3 2.46 -23.29 1.40
C SER A 3 2.12 -22.39 0.20
N ALA A 4 1.47 -21.24 0.44
CA ALA A 4 1.10 -20.32 -0.62
C ALA A 4 2.37 -19.63 -1.16
N LYS A 5 2.66 -19.86 -2.44
CA LYS A 5 3.77 -19.22 -3.15
C LYS A 5 3.25 -17.98 -3.85
N TYR A 6 3.73 -16.80 -3.46
CA TYR A 6 3.36 -15.54 -4.11
C TYR A 6 4.34 -15.26 -5.24
N ILE A 7 3.85 -15.05 -6.46
CA ILE A 7 4.70 -14.73 -7.61
C ILE A 7 4.19 -13.46 -8.27
N GLY A 8 5.12 -12.64 -8.77
CA GLY A 8 4.77 -11.43 -9.51
C GLY A 8 5.97 -10.86 -10.25
N MET A 9 5.83 -9.65 -10.76
CA MET A 9 6.87 -8.94 -11.50
C MET A 9 7.33 -7.72 -10.69
N ASN A 10 8.64 -7.49 -10.64
CA ASN A 10 9.21 -6.30 -10.05
C ASN A 10 8.85 -5.07 -10.89
N ARG A 11 8.25 -4.05 -10.28
CA ARG A 11 7.77 -2.84 -10.98
C ARG A 11 8.87 -2.00 -11.62
N GLY A 12 10.09 -2.04 -11.10
CA GLY A 12 11.22 -1.23 -11.57
C GLY A 12 12.15 -1.97 -12.54
N THR A 13 12.25 -3.30 -12.42
CA THR A 13 13.21 -4.11 -13.20
C THR A 13 12.56 -5.11 -14.16
N GLY A 14 11.25 -5.39 -14.01
CA GLY A 14 10.54 -6.38 -14.82
C GLY A 14 10.89 -7.84 -14.52
N ARG A 15 11.78 -8.12 -13.56
CA ARG A 15 12.16 -9.49 -13.17
C ARG A 15 11.11 -10.13 -12.28
N THR A 16 11.08 -11.46 -12.24
CA THR A 16 10.19 -12.22 -11.34
C THR A 16 10.51 -11.93 -9.88
N LEU A 17 9.50 -11.61 -9.09
CA LEU A 17 9.51 -11.56 -7.63
C LEU A 17 8.77 -12.75 -7.04
N THR A 18 9.22 -13.19 -5.87
CA THR A 18 8.58 -14.26 -5.11
C THR A 18 8.38 -13.89 -3.65
N ASP A 19 7.33 -14.44 -3.05
CA ASP A 19 7.06 -14.47 -1.63
C ASP A 19 7.22 -13.10 -0.96
N ILE A 20 8.19 -12.96 -0.05
CA ILE A 20 8.36 -11.74 0.75
C ILE A 20 8.61 -10.50 -0.10
N GLU A 21 9.34 -10.62 -1.21
CA GLU A 21 9.61 -9.48 -2.10
C GLU A 21 8.35 -9.03 -2.81
N HIS A 22 7.50 -9.98 -3.22
CA HIS A 22 6.22 -9.67 -3.82
C HIS A 22 5.27 -9.00 -2.80
N ILE A 23 5.27 -9.47 -1.55
CA ILE A 23 4.48 -8.87 -0.47
C ILE A 23 4.94 -7.44 -0.18
N ARG A 24 6.25 -7.20 -0.05
CA ARG A 24 6.80 -5.86 0.20
C ARG A 24 6.42 -4.87 -0.90
N GLN A 25 6.55 -5.27 -2.17
CA GLN A 25 6.13 -4.45 -3.29
C GLN A 25 4.63 -4.15 -3.24
N SER A 26 3.80 -5.15 -2.89
CA SER A 26 2.35 -5.00 -2.82
C SER A 26 1.91 -4.04 -1.71
N VAL A 27 2.52 -4.15 -0.51
CA VAL A 27 2.25 -3.24 0.61
C VAL A 27 2.59 -1.80 0.23
N ALA A 28 3.75 -1.58 -0.41
CA ALA A 28 4.15 -0.26 -0.89
C ALA A 28 3.18 0.27 -1.97
N ASP A 29 2.74 -0.59 -2.90
CA ASP A 29 1.76 -0.20 -3.92
C ASP A 29 0.42 0.23 -3.31
N ILE A 30 -0.09 -0.51 -2.33
CA ILE A 30 -1.35 -0.19 -1.65
C ILE A 30 -1.25 1.13 -0.89
N LEU A 31 -0.24 1.26 -0.01
CA LEU A 31 -0.14 2.41 0.90
C LEU A 31 0.23 3.72 0.19
N ILE A 32 0.96 3.65 -0.92
CA ILE A 32 1.44 4.86 -1.63
C ILE A 32 0.52 5.23 -2.80
N THR A 33 -0.41 4.37 -3.22
CA THR A 33 -1.41 4.74 -4.23
C THR A 33 -2.53 5.55 -3.57
N PRO A 34 -2.78 6.81 -3.97
CA PRO A 34 -3.92 7.58 -3.45
C PRO A 34 -5.23 6.91 -3.82
N GLN A 35 -6.16 6.81 -2.88
CA GLN A 35 -7.51 6.31 -3.18
C GLN A 35 -8.16 7.15 -4.31
N GLY A 36 -8.87 6.48 -5.22
CA GLY A 36 -9.50 7.13 -6.37
C GLY A 36 -8.59 7.32 -7.59
N SER A 37 -7.27 7.18 -7.45
CA SER A 37 -6.33 7.37 -8.57
C SER A 37 -6.33 6.24 -9.60
N ARG A 38 -6.69 5.01 -9.19
CA ARG A 38 -6.67 3.84 -10.09
C ARG A 38 -7.90 3.82 -11.03
N PRO A 39 -7.71 3.77 -12.36
CA PRO A 39 -8.82 3.67 -13.31
C PRO A 39 -9.67 2.42 -13.04
N MET A 40 -10.99 2.57 -13.14
CA MET A 40 -11.99 1.50 -12.89
C MET A 40 -11.91 0.80 -11.51
N ARG A 41 -11.04 1.24 -10.59
CA ARG A 41 -10.89 0.68 -9.23
C ARG A 41 -10.71 1.79 -8.21
N ARG A 42 -11.71 2.67 -8.09
CA ARG A 42 -11.61 3.88 -7.26
C ARG A 42 -11.46 3.62 -5.77
N ALA A 43 -11.92 2.47 -5.27
CA ALA A 43 -11.71 2.08 -3.87
C ALA A 43 -10.28 1.64 -3.55
N TYR A 44 -9.44 1.34 -4.55
CA TYR A 44 -8.08 0.87 -4.34
C TYR A 44 -7.15 1.99 -3.87
N GLY A 45 -6.31 1.70 -2.88
CA GLY A 45 -5.28 2.59 -2.38
C GLY A 45 -5.53 3.02 -0.94
N SER A 46 -4.85 4.08 -0.53
CA SER A 46 -4.85 4.57 0.85
C SER A 46 -5.21 6.05 0.92
N LEU A 47 -5.74 6.47 2.08
CA LEU A 47 -5.99 7.87 2.44
C LEU A 47 -4.73 8.57 2.99
N LEU A 48 -3.57 7.88 3.07
CA LEU A 48 -2.33 8.47 3.58
C LEU A 48 -1.91 9.76 2.84
N SER A 49 -2.23 9.87 1.54
CA SER A 49 -1.95 11.10 0.78
C SER A 49 -2.71 12.32 1.30
N GLU A 50 -3.89 12.14 1.90
CA GLU A 50 -4.69 13.22 2.48
C GLU A 50 -4.15 13.68 3.85
N LEU A 51 -3.27 12.86 4.45
CA LEU A 51 -2.64 13.14 5.74
C LEU A 51 -1.28 13.84 5.63
N LEU A 52 -0.81 14.09 4.40
CA LEU A 52 0.42 14.84 4.16
C LEU A 52 0.29 16.29 4.65
N ASP A 53 1.41 16.85 5.10
CA ASP A 53 1.53 18.24 5.60
C ASP A 53 0.62 18.60 6.78
N GLN A 54 0.06 17.60 7.47
CA GLN A 54 -0.68 17.80 8.71
C GLN A 54 0.27 17.95 9.93
N PRO A 55 -0.15 18.70 10.97
CA PRO A 55 0.66 18.86 12.18
C PRO A 55 0.86 17.53 12.92
N GLN A 56 2.09 17.27 13.36
CA GLN A 56 2.44 16.03 14.05
C GLN A 56 1.90 16.01 15.49
N ASN A 57 0.81 15.27 15.69
CA ASN A 57 0.19 15.06 17.00
C ASN A 57 -0.34 13.61 17.12
N ASP A 58 -0.82 13.26 18.32
CA ASP A 58 -1.32 11.90 18.60
C ASP A 58 -2.55 11.52 17.75
N ALA A 59 -3.39 12.50 17.39
CA ALA A 59 -4.53 12.27 16.53
C ALA A 59 -4.09 11.88 15.11
N LEU A 60 -3.09 12.57 14.54
CA LEU A 60 -2.52 12.23 13.23
C LEU A 60 -1.92 10.83 13.24
N ARG A 61 -1.22 10.44 14.32
CA ARG A 61 -0.68 9.08 14.47
C ARG A 61 -1.79 8.02 14.40
N LEU A 62 -2.91 8.24 15.09
CA LEU A 62 -4.05 7.33 15.04
C LEU A 62 -4.70 7.28 13.63
N GLN A 63 -4.85 8.44 12.97
CA GLN A 63 -5.38 8.52 11.60
C GLN A 63 -4.50 7.75 10.61
N ILE A 64 -3.17 7.85 10.71
CA ILE A 64 -2.23 7.08 9.89
C ILE A 64 -2.44 5.57 10.08
N MET A 65 -2.57 5.11 11.33
CA MET A 65 -2.83 3.69 11.62
C MET A 65 -4.18 3.22 11.04
N ALA A 66 -5.22 4.04 11.17
CA ALA A 66 -6.53 3.75 10.61
C ALA A 66 -6.50 3.68 9.09
N ALA A 67 -5.82 4.63 8.42
CA ALA A 67 -5.64 4.65 6.98
C ALA A 67 -4.89 3.40 6.47
N CYS A 68 -3.83 2.98 7.17
CA CYS A 68 -3.11 1.74 6.84
C CYS A 68 -3.97 0.48 7.03
N TYR A 69 -4.86 0.45 8.02
CA TYR A 69 -5.75 -0.68 8.27
C TYR A 69 -6.86 -0.80 7.23
N SER A 70 -7.38 0.33 6.73
CA SER A 70 -8.50 0.37 5.78
C SER A 70 -8.09 0.27 4.29
N ALA A 71 -6.80 0.39 3.99
CA ALA A 71 -6.27 0.37 2.62
C ALA A 71 -6.28 -1.04 2.01
#